data_AF-A0A4P9Z2I2-F1
#
_entry.id   AF-A0A4P9Z2I2-F1
#
_cell.length_a   1.000
_cell.length_b   1.000
_cell.length_c   1.000
_cell.angle_alpha   90.00
_cell.angle_beta   90.00
_cell.angle_gamma   90.00
#
_symmetry.space_group_name_H-M   'P 1'
#
loop_
_entity.id
_entity.type
_entity.pdbx_description
1 polymer ?
#
loop_
_entity_poly.entity_id
_entity_poly.type
_entity_poly.pdbx_seq_one_letter_code
_entity_poly.pdbx_strand_id
1 'polypeptide(L)'
;MCARLFICFPLLAFFSLSLPLSTIMSLSPLLRRPEIDAIYYEPERVPPTHGHVVCNLHFRSFSPNVMDFYTDFTRRAAAAFGIPCSGTVFLPTKTEKWTVLRSPFVHKKAQENFERKHHKRLLQLKDASPETIARLLAYIERTCPAGIGVKVTTWEHESLGQKQKQKQ
;
A
#
# COMPACT_ATOMS: atom_id res chain seq x y z
N MET A 1 -81.92 7.12 28.10
CA MET A 1 -81.94 5.78 28.72
C MET A 1 -80.53 5.23 28.64
N CYS A 2 -79.76 5.38 29.73
CA CYS A 2 -79.44 4.33 30.72
C CYS A 2 -78.39 3.35 30.17
N ALA A 3 -77.23 3.09 30.78
CA ALA A 3 -76.65 3.57 32.02
C ALA A 3 -75.14 3.18 32.05
N ARG A 4 -74.37 3.92 32.84
CA ARG A 4 -73.03 3.58 33.36
C ARG A 4 -73.08 2.32 34.25
N LEU A 5 -71.98 1.56 34.30
CA LEU A 5 -71.36 0.93 35.49
C LEU A 5 -69.95 0.44 35.05
N PHE A 6 -68.80 1.00 35.44
CA PHE A 6 -68.10 1.02 36.73
C PHE A 6 -67.81 -0.35 37.37
N ILE A 7 -66.57 -0.49 37.89
CA ILE A 7 -65.94 -1.55 38.72
C ILE A 7 -64.95 -2.43 37.92
N CYS A 8 -63.75 -2.78 38.36
CA CYS A 8 -62.75 -2.27 39.31
C CYS A 8 -61.53 -3.20 39.12
N PHE A 9 -60.33 -2.64 39.27
CA PHE A 9 -59.05 -3.34 39.36
C PHE A 9 -59.08 -4.48 40.41
N PRO A 10 -58.28 -5.55 40.27
CA PRO A 10 -57.07 -5.53 41.09
C PRO A 10 -55.80 -6.08 40.43
N LEU A 11 -54.69 -5.49 40.89
CA LEU A 11 -53.33 -6.02 40.91
C LEU A 11 -53.28 -7.51 41.28
N LEU A 12 -52.42 -8.27 40.60
CA LEU A 12 -51.21 -8.83 41.21
C LEU A 12 -50.34 -9.52 40.14
N ALA A 13 -49.06 -9.18 40.20
CA ALA A 13 -47.99 -9.58 39.32
C ALA A 13 -47.76 -11.09 39.29
N PHE A 14 -47.44 -11.64 38.11
CA PHE A 14 -46.34 -12.61 38.01
C PHE A 14 -45.62 -12.45 36.67
N PHE A 15 -44.56 -11.67 36.80
CA PHE A 15 -43.39 -11.55 35.96
C PHE A 15 -42.92 -12.94 35.47
N SER A 16 -43.08 -13.23 34.18
CA SER A 16 -42.20 -14.16 33.47
C SER A 16 -41.92 -13.58 32.10
N LEU A 17 -40.70 -13.08 31.93
CA LEU A 17 -40.23 -12.44 30.71
C LEU A 17 -40.37 -13.41 29.54
N SER A 18 -41.32 -13.13 28.64
CA SER A 18 -41.07 -13.33 27.22
C SER A 18 -39.96 -12.37 26.83
N LEU A 19 -38.72 -12.85 26.86
CA LEU A 19 -37.57 -12.06 26.43
C LEU A 19 -37.85 -11.56 25.00
N PRO A 20 -37.75 -10.24 24.76
CA PRO A 20 -37.89 -9.70 23.42
C PRO A 20 -36.82 -10.32 22.51
N LEU A 21 -37.14 -10.44 21.22
CA LEU A 21 -36.25 -10.92 20.16
C LEU A 21 -34.90 -10.17 20.06
N SER A 22 -34.67 -9.15 20.90
CA SER A 22 -33.41 -8.43 21.07
C SER A 22 -32.34 -9.18 21.87
N THR A 23 -32.65 -10.30 22.54
CA THR A 23 -31.64 -11.07 23.31
C THR A 23 -30.89 -12.14 22.49
N ILE A 24 -31.34 -12.47 21.27
CA ILE A 24 -30.62 -13.41 20.39
C ILE A 24 -29.37 -12.77 19.74
N MET A 25 -29.16 -11.46 19.92
CA MET A 25 -28.07 -10.72 19.28
C MET A 25 -26.83 -10.51 20.17
N SER A 26 -26.71 -11.18 21.32
CA SER A 26 -25.59 -10.96 22.25
C SER A 26 -24.64 -12.13 22.49
N LEU A 27 -24.86 -13.34 21.98
CA LEU A 27 -23.95 -14.46 22.27
C LEU A 27 -23.78 -15.39 21.08
N SER A 28 -22.81 -15.05 20.21
CA SER A 28 -21.97 -16.01 19.48
C SER A 28 -20.81 -15.28 18.78
N PRO A 29 -19.70 -14.97 19.49
CA PRO A 29 -18.47 -14.54 18.83
C PRO A 29 -17.81 -15.68 18.04
N LEU A 30 -18.25 -16.93 18.24
CA LEU A 30 -17.57 -18.14 17.76
C LEU A 30 -18.01 -18.63 16.37
N LEU A 31 -18.86 -17.87 15.67
CA LEU A 31 -19.18 -18.11 14.25
C LEU A 31 -18.57 -17.08 13.31
N ARG A 32 -17.74 -16.16 13.83
CA ARG A 32 -16.85 -15.38 12.97
C ARG A 32 -15.77 -16.34 12.49
N ARG A 33 -15.89 -16.79 11.23
CA ARG A 33 -14.76 -17.35 10.47
C ARG A 33 -13.52 -16.52 10.82
N PRO A 34 -12.32 -17.11 11.01
CA PRO A 34 -11.14 -16.27 11.22
C PRO A 34 -11.10 -15.28 10.06
N GLU A 35 -11.29 -14.00 10.37
CA GLU A 35 -11.13 -12.93 9.38
C GLU A 35 -9.68 -13.06 8.95
N ILE A 36 -9.46 -13.67 7.80
CA ILE A 36 -8.13 -13.77 7.23
C ILE A 36 -7.63 -12.32 7.14
N ASP A 37 -6.53 -12.01 7.82
CA ASP A 37 -6.04 -10.63 7.91
C ASP A 37 -5.82 -10.05 6.51
N ALA A 38 -6.08 -8.74 6.34
CA ALA A 38 -5.85 -8.02 5.08
C ALA A 38 -4.41 -8.15 4.52
N ILE A 39 -3.48 -8.63 5.35
CA ILE A 39 -2.10 -8.95 4.99
C ILE A 39 -2.05 -10.05 3.92
N TYR A 40 -2.91 -11.07 4.02
CA TYR A 40 -2.89 -12.24 3.13
C TYR A 40 -3.55 -12.00 1.77
N TYR A 41 -4.29 -10.91 1.62
CA TYR A 41 -4.92 -10.54 0.36
C TYR A 41 -4.06 -9.59 -0.46
N GLU A 42 -4.34 -9.51 -1.77
CA GLU A 42 -3.70 -8.53 -2.63
C GLU A 42 -4.18 -7.11 -2.26
N PRO A 43 -3.31 -6.09 -2.23
CA PRO A 43 -3.71 -4.72 -1.93
C PRO A 43 -4.79 -4.20 -2.87
N GLU A 44 -5.72 -3.46 -2.28
CA GLU A 44 -6.78 -2.77 -3.00
C GLU A 44 -6.20 -1.77 -4.01
N ARG A 45 -6.79 -1.76 -5.22
CA ARG A 45 -6.39 -0.84 -6.30
C ARG A 45 -7.37 0.32 -6.33
N VAL A 46 -6.91 1.50 -5.92
CA VAL A 46 -7.69 2.74 -6.04
C VAL A 46 -7.75 3.16 -7.52
N PRO A 47 -8.93 3.37 -8.11
CA PRO A 47 -9.05 3.81 -9.49
C PRO A 47 -8.58 5.28 -9.67
N PRO A 48 -7.87 5.62 -10.76
CA PRO A 48 -7.47 7.00 -11.05
C PRO A 48 -8.64 7.83 -11.59
N THR A 49 -8.72 9.10 -11.20
CA THR A 49 -9.78 10.04 -11.63
C THR A 49 -9.42 10.74 -12.95
N HIS A 50 -8.19 11.27 -13.03
CA HIS A 50 -7.74 12.14 -14.13
C HIS A 50 -6.54 11.55 -14.86
N GLY A 51 -5.78 10.67 -14.20
CA GLY A 51 -4.64 9.96 -14.78
C GLY A 51 -3.36 10.81 -14.86
N HIS A 52 -3.29 11.94 -14.15
CA HIS A 52 -2.08 12.76 -14.09
C HIS A 52 -1.03 12.06 -13.25
N VAL A 53 0.16 11.85 -13.81
CA VAL A 53 1.28 11.23 -13.10
C VAL A 53 1.97 12.30 -12.27
N VAL A 54 2.00 12.10 -10.95
CA VAL A 54 2.57 13.08 -10.01
C VAL A 54 3.93 12.62 -9.48
N CYS A 55 4.14 11.31 -9.32
CA CYS A 55 5.41 10.79 -8.83
C CYS A 55 5.76 9.44 -9.49
N ASN A 56 7.01 9.32 -9.94
CA ASN A 56 7.60 8.06 -10.36
C ASN A 56 8.63 7.60 -9.32
N LEU A 57 8.41 6.42 -8.75
CA LEU A 57 9.34 5.76 -7.86
C LEU A 57 10.11 4.69 -8.64
N HIS A 58 11.43 4.84 -8.71
CA HIS A 58 12.32 3.89 -9.35
C HIS A 58 13.12 3.13 -8.31
N PHE A 59 12.87 1.83 -8.20
CA PHE A 59 13.62 0.94 -7.33
C PHE A 59 14.79 0.33 -8.10
N ARG A 60 15.94 0.21 -7.42
CA ARG A 60 17.17 -0.40 -7.94
C ARG A 60 17.75 -1.30 -6.87
N SER A 61 18.02 -2.55 -7.22
CA SER A 61 18.66 -3.50 -6.32
C SER A 61 19.47 -4.53 -7.09
N PHE A 62 20.34 -5.23 -6.37
CA PHE A 62 21.03 -6.43 -6.87
C PHE A 62 20.24 -7.71 -6.59
N SER A 63 19.37 -7.72 -5.57
CA SER A 63 18.52 -8.85 -5.21
C SER A 63 17.05 -8.59 -5.60
N PRO A 64 16.41 -9.48 -6.40
CA PRO A 64 15.03 -9.28 -6.84
C PRO A 64 14.02 -9.52 -5.71
N ASN A 65 14.20 -10.54 -4.88
CA ASN A 65 13.21 -10.95 -3.87
C ASN A 65 12.88 -9.83 -2.86
N VAL A 66 13.90 -9.16 -2.34
CA VAL A 66 13.73 -8.07 -1.37
C VAL A 66 13.09 -6.84 -2.01
N MET A 67 13.44 -6.56 -3.28
CA MET A 67 12.85 -5.46 -4.04
C MET A 67 11.38 -5.71 -4.35
N ASP A 68 10.99 -6.94 -4.61
CA ASP A 68 9.61 -7.32 -4.96
C ASP A 68 8.71 -7.20 -3.74
N PHE A 69 9.19 -7.69 -2.60
CA PHE A 69 8.56 -7.48 -1.31
C PHE A 69 8.37 -5.99 -1.00
N TYR A 70 9.41 -5.18 -1.18
CA TYR A 70 9.34 -3.75 -0.88
C TYR A 70 8.43 -2.98 -1.85
N THR A 71 8.36 -3.41 -3.11
CA THR A 71 7.45 -2.79 -4.07
C THR A 71 5.99 -3.10 -3.71
N ASP A 72 5.69 -4.32 -3.25
CA ASP A 72 4.36 -4.65 -2.73
C ASP A 72 4.02 -3.87 -1.46
N PHE A 73 4.97 -3.75 -0.54
CA PHE A 73 4.82 -2.92 0.66
C PHE A 73 4.51 -1.46 0.31
N THR A 74 5.22 -0.89 -0.67
CA THR A 74 4.98 0.49 -1.12
C THR A 74 3.59 0.64 -1.73
N ARG A 75 3.14 -0.35 -2.50
CA ARG A 75 1.78 -0.40 -3.06
C ARG A 75 0.71 -0.42 -1.96
N ARG A 76 0.91 -1.23 -0.91
CA ARG A 76 0.03 -1.27 0.28
C ARG A 76 -0.01 0.06 1.01
N ALA A 77 1.14 0.69 1.23
CA ALA A 77 1.23 2.00 1.87
C ALA A 77 0.44 3.05 1.07
N ALA A 78 0.63 3.09 -0.25
CA ALA A 78 -0.06 4.04 -1.09
C ALA A 78 -1.58 3.80 -1.19
N ALA A 79 -2.03 2.54 -1.14
CA ALA A 79 -3.45 2.20 -0.98
C ALA A 79 -4.02 2.72 0.35
N ALA A 80 -3.27 2.62 1.45
CA ALA A 80 -3.68 3.18 2.74
C ALA A 80 -3.77 4.71 2.74
N PHE A 81 -2.96 5.39 1.92
CA PHE A 81 -3.09 6.84 1.68
C PHE A 81 -4.20 7.21 0.67
N GLY A 82 -4.86 6.23 0.04
CA GLY A 82 -5.89 6.46 -0.97
C GLY A 82 -5.35 6.93 -2.32
N ILE A 83 -4.06 6.70 -2.61
CA ILE A 83 -3.43 7.15 -3.85
C ILE A 83 -3.58 6.09 -4.94
N PRO A 84 -4.11 6.43 -6.14
CA PRO A 84 -4.17 5.50 -7.25
C PRO A 84 -2.76 5.18 -7.76
N CYS A 85 -2.37 3.93 -7.53
CA CYS A 85 -1.09 3.40 -7.95
C CYS A 85 -1.23 2.57 -9.21
N SER A 86 -0.29 2.74 -10.13
CA SER A 86 -0.02 1.72 -11.13
C SER A 86 0.49 0.43 -10.46
N GLY A 87 0.30 -0.71 -11.11
CA GLY A 87 0.95 -1.95 -10.68
C GLY A 87 2.48 -1.85 -10.80
N THR A 88 3.19 -2.82 -10.23
CA THR A 88 4.65 -2.89 -10.35
C THR A 88 5.07 -3.12 -11.81
N VAL A 89 5.76 -2.15 -12.41
CA VAL A 89 6.30 -2.29 -13.76
C VAL A 89 7.73 -2.84 -13.68
N PHE A 90 7.96 -3.95 -14.37
CA PHE A 90 9.27 -4.59 -14.47
C PHE A 90 10.07 -3.93 -15.59
N LEU A 91 11.15 -3.23 -15.22
CA LEU A 91 12.07 -2.68 -16.21
C LEU A 91 13.14 -3.72 -16.54
N PRO A 92 13.69 -3.69 -17.77
CA PRO A 92 14.75 -4.62 -18.16
C PRO A 92 15.97 -4.48 -17.23
N THR A 93 16.45 -5.64 -16.77
CA THR A 93 17.61 -5.75 -15.89
C THR A 93 18.87 -5.44 -16.68
N LYS A 94 19.75 -4.58 -16.15
CA LYS A 94 21.07 -4.33 -16.77
C LYS A 94 22.07 -5.33 -16.20
N THR A 95 22.76 -6.08 -17.05
CA THR A 95 23.80 -7.03 -16.62
C THR A 95 25.16 -6.47 -17.02
N GLU A 96 25.98 -6.10 -16.04
CA GLU A 96 27.37 -5.72 -16.24
C GLU A 96 28.22 -6.98 -16.14
N LYS A 97 29.08 -7.23 -17.13
CA LYS A 97 29.94 -8.41 -17.18
C LYS A 97 31.39 -7.97 -17.24
N TRP A 98 32.26 -8.60 -16.45
CA TRP A 98 33.69 -8.39 -16.52
C TRP A 98 34.43 -9.72 -16.39
N THR A 99 35.58 -9.80 -17.04
CA THR A 99 36.39 -11.01 -17.07
C THR A 99 37.70 -10.73 -16.35
N VAL A 100 38.02 -11.54 -15.33
CA VAL A 100 39.26 -11.43 -14.56
C VAL A 100 40.09 -12.69 -14.76
N LEU A 101 41.41 -12.56 -14.71
CA LEU A 101 42.31 -13.70 -14.65
C LEU A 101 42.10 -14.43 -13.32
N ARG A 102 42.04 -15.77 -13.36
CA ARG A 102 41.96 -16.57 -12.12
C ARG A 102 43.27 -16.55 -11.33
N SER A 103 44.39 -16.50 -12.05
CA SER A 103 45.73 -16.42 -11.47
C SER A 103 46.17 -14.97 -11.31
N PRO A 104 46.94 -14.62 -10.26
CA PRO A 104 47.56 -13.30 -10.16
C PRO A 104 48.60 -13.02 -11.26
N PHE A 105 49.18 -14.06 -11.90
CA PHE A 105 50.25 -13.89 -12.90
C PHE A 105 50.17 -14.88 -14.08
N VAL A 106 50.56 -14.39 -15.27
CA VAL A 106 50.86 -15.09 -16.56
C VAL A 106 49.76 -15.96 -17.20
N HIS A 107 48.88 -16.61 -16.45
CA HIS A 107 47.93 -17.59 -16.99
C HIS A 107 46.70 -16.96 -17.69
N LYS A 108 46.89 -16.33 -18.86
CA LYS A 108 45.83 -15.63 -19.62
C LYS A 108 44.70 -16.53 -20.13
N LYS A 109 44.97 -17.81 -20.38
CA LYS A 109 43.96 -18.79 -20.83
C LYS A 109 42.94 -19.14 -19.74
N ALA A 110 43.29 -18.93 -18.47
CA ALA A 110 42.41 -19.18 -17.34
C ALA A 110 41.70 -17.87 -16.92
N GLN A 111 40.55 -17.60 -17.53
CA GLN A 111 39.69 -16.46 -17.20
C GLN A 111 38.42 -16.91 -16.46
N GLU A 112 37.87 -16.02 -15.65
CA GLU A 112 36.60 -16.17 -14.97
C GLU A 112 35.70 -14.98 -15.32
N ASN A 113 34.44 -15.28 -15.60
CA ASN A 113 33.43 -14.29 -15.95
C ASN A 113 32.62 -13.98 -14.70
N PHE A 114 32.61 -12.72 -14.30
CA PHE A 114 31.76 -12.21 -13.25
C PHE A 114 30.65 -11.36 -13.87
N GLU A 115 29.49 -11.36 -13.21
CA GLU A 115 28.38 -10.50 -13.59
C GLU A 115 27.76 -9.81 -12.38
N ARG A 116 27.24 -8.61 -12.61
CA ARG A 116 26.39 -7.88 -11.68
C ARG A 116 25.10 -7.48 -12.36
N LYS A 117 23.99 -8.01 -11.85
CA LYS A 117 22.64 -7.76 -12.34
C LYS A 117 22.01 -6.63 -11.56
N HIS A 118 21.60 -5.58 -12.27
CA HIS A 118 20.87 -4.42 -11.73
C HIS A 118 19.40 -4.57 -12.05
N HIS A 119 18.63 -5.06 -11.08
CA HIS A 119 17.19 -5.16 -11.20
C HIS A 119 16.54 -3.80 -10.98
N LYS A 120 15.44 -3.55 -11.70
CA LYS A 120 14.78 -2.25 -11.73
C LYS A 120 13.29 -2.42 -11.74
N ARG A 121 12.60 -1.71 -10.85
CA ARG A 121 11.14 -1.60 -10.84
C ARG A 121 10.73 -0.16 -10.85
N LEU A 122 9.56 0.08 -11.43
CA LEU A 122 8.96 1.40 -11.51
C LEU A 122 7.54 1.31 -10.97
N LEU A 123 7.23 2.23 -10.05
CA LEU A 123 5.90 2.42 -9.51
C LEU A 123 5.48 3.87 -9.77
N GLN A 124 4.39 4.05 -10.50
CA GLN A 124 3.82 5.37 -10.81
C GLN A 124 2.64 5.64 -9.89
N LEU A 125 2.66 6.82 -9.26
CA LEU A 125 1.58 7.37 -8.48
C LEU A 125 0.85 8.42 -9.31
N LYS A 126 -0.48 8.33 -9.33
CA LYS A 126 -1.35 9.24 -10.07
C LYS A 126 -2.22 10.04 -9.12
N ASP A 127 -2.72 11.18 -9.59
CA ASP A 127 -3.82 11.96 -8.99
C ASP A 127 -3.72 12.18 -7.47
N ALA A 128 -2.54 12.53 -6.95
CA ALA A 128 -2.32 12.78 -5.52
C ALA A 128 -1.87 14.23 -5.26
N SER A 129 -2.24 14.76 -4.09
CA SER A 129 -1.76 16.06 -3.64
C SER A 129 -0.26 16.03 -3.29
N PRO A 130 0.48 17.13 -3.50
CA PRO A 130 1.93 17.19 -3.25
C PRO A 130 2.28 16.91 -1.78
N GLU A 131 1.44 17.37 -0.84
CA GLU A 131 1.63 17.12 0.59
C GLU A 131 1.51 15.63 0.94
N THR A 132 0.54 14.93 0.36
CA THR A 132 0.35 13.49 0.60
C THR A 132 1.52 12.69 0.03
N ILE A 133 2.03 13.09 -1.14
CA ILE A 133 3.23 12.46 -1.72
C ILE A 133 4.43 12.67 -0.81
N ALA A 134 4.66 13.88 -0.28
CA ALA A 134 5.75 14.13 0.65
C ALA A 134 5.68 13.23 1.91
N ARG A 135 4.47 13.01 2.45
CA ARG A 135 4.25 12.09 3.58
C ARG A 135 4.55 10.64 3.21
N LEU A 136 4.08 10.19 2.05
CA LEU A 136 4.36 8.85 1.55
C LEU A 136 5.86 8.64 1.32
N LEU A 137 6.55 9.60 0.71
CA LEU A 137 8.00 9.54 0.48
C LEU A 137 8.77 9.45 1.80
N ALA A 138 8.44 10.28 2.79
CA ALA A 138 9.04 10.21 4.11
C ALA A 138 8.77 8.87 4.82
N TYR A 139 7.62 8.24 4.56
CA TYR A 139 7.33 6.89 5.07
C TYR A 139 8.18 5.82 4.38
N ILE A 140 8.29 5.88 3.06
CA ILE A 140 9.11 4.97 2.24
C ILE A 140 10.58 5.04 2.68
N GLU A 141 11.15 6.24 2.81
CA GLU A 141 12.54 6.43 3.22
C GLU A 141 12.85 5.82 4.59
N ARG A 142 11.94 5.97 5.55
CA ARG A 142 12.11 5.40 6.91
C ARG A 142 12.02 3.88 6.96
N THR A 143 11.25 3.29 6.04
CA THR A 143 10.95 1.85 6.01
C THR A 143 11.81 1.08 5.02
N CYS A 144 12.75 1.76 4.33
CA CYS A 144 13.57 1.16 3.30
C CYS A 144 14.50 0.07 3.87
N PRO A 145 14.42 -1.18 3.38
CA PRO A 145 15.34 -2.23 3.79
C PRO A 145 16.72 -2.06 3.14
N ALA A 146 17.74 -2.66 3.74
CA ALA A 146 19.10 -2.62 3.21
C ALA A 146 19.19 -3.23 1.80
N GLY A 147 19.97 -2.59 0.93
CA GLY A 147 20.22 -3.08 -0.43
C GLY A 147 19.23 -2.61 -1.50
N ILE A 148 18.28 -1.74 -1.16
CA ILE A 148 17.39 -1.06 -2.12
C ILE A 148 17.79 0.41 -2.26
N GLY A 149 18.03 0.85 -3.49
CA GLY A 149 18.12 2.25 -3.85
C GLY A 149 16.80 2.75 -4.43
N VAL A 150 16.27 3.84 -3.88
CA VAL A 150 15.06 4.49 -4.36
C VAL A 150 15.44 5.80 -5.06
N LYS A 151 14.98 5.98 -6.30
CA LYS A 151 15.06 7.26 -7.01
C LYS A 151 13.64 7.79 -7.20
N VAL A 152 13.41 9.00 -6.71
CA VAL A 152 12.12 9.68 -6.79
C VAL A 152 12.17 10.71 -7.92
N THR A 153 11.09 10.80 -8.70
CA THR A 153 10.91 11.86 -9.70
C THR A 153 9.50 12.41 -9.56
N THR A 154 9.39 13.60 -8.98
CA THR A 154 8.11 14.32 -8.77
C THR A 154 7.82 15.26 -9.93
N TRP A 155 6.55 15.42 -10.24
CA TRP A 155 6.02 16.31 -11.26
C TRP A 155 5.11 17.33 -10.57
N GLU A 156 5.41 18.61 -10.75
CA GLU A 156 4.62 19.70 -10.20
C GLU A 156 4.00 20.48 -11.36
N HIS A 157 2.68 20.64 -11.31
CA HIS A 157 1.92 21.38 -12.31
C HIS A 157 1.63 22.78 -11.78
N GLU A 158 2.24 23.79 -12.38
CA GLU A 158 2.02 25.19 -12.05
C GLU A 158 1.37 25.91 -13.24
N SER A 159 0.58 26.94 -12.96
CA SER A 159 0.07 27.82 -14.02
C SER A 159 1.20 28.68 -14.60
N LEU A 160 1.10 29.00 -15.90
CA LEU A 160 2.08 29.86 -16.58
C LEU A 160 2.21 31.23 -15.89
N GLY A 161 3.45 31.66 -15.59
CA GLY A 161 3.76 32.97 -14.99
C GLY A 161 4.08 32.98 -13.48
N GLN A 162 3.90 31.88 -12.75
CA GLN A 162 4.12 31.86 -11.28
C GLN A 162 5.59 31.83 -10.86
N LYS A 163 6.49 31.25 -11.67
CA LYS A 163 7.93 31.18 -11.38
C LYS A 163 8.63 32.53 -11.21
N GLN A 164 8.05 33.61 -11.74
CA GLN A 164 8.60 34.96 -11.57
C GLN A 164 8.35 35.52 -10.17
N LYS A 165 7.28 35.09 -9.48
CA LYS A 165 6.91 35.58 -8.14
C LYS A 165 7.68 34.91 -7.00
N GLN A 166 8.21 33.72 -7.20
CA GLN A 166 9.00 32.99 -6.18
C GLN A 166 10.48 33.43 -6.10
N LYS A 167 10.96 34.18 -7.09
CA LYS A 167 12.37 34.64 -7.18
C LYS A 167 12.61 36.05 -6.61
N GLN A 168 11.57 36.72 -6.11
CA GLN A 168 11.67 38.04 -5.48
C GLN A 168 11.81 37.94 -3.98
#